data_AF-W9ED15-F1
#
_entry.id   AF-W9ED15-F1
#
_cell.length_a   1.000
_cell.length_b   1.000
_cell.length_c   1.000
_cell.angle_alpha   90.00
_cell.angle_beta   90.00
_cell.angle_gamma   90.00
#
_symmetry.space_group_name_H-M   'P 1'
#
loop_
_entity.id
_entity.type
_entity.pdbx_description
1 polymer ?
#
loop_
_entity_poly.entity_id
_entity_poly.type
_entity_poly.pdbx_seq_one_letter_code
_entity_poly.pdbx_strand_id
1 'polypeptide(L)'
;MKSLVSSFDVKTLEETCPFHPDTHLIQSKYGNALARGTVQAKSMEAGYAENVMPNTIIVAENVVGGFYAVTNLDSATGGSDAETDEQLRNRILVNNRHVPSETKSGIETAIKNIAGVTDSRLIANNTMQDDSYGNPPKSCHLYVIGGDDTEIATTYFNHLTPVSTTVGKISVEVLDIAKKPVEIKFDRAKTVPIYIDVVLTVDDTQFNADSAPETIKKNILSYLSLLTMGSDVLFSQLFAPAYSVSGVKNVQIKLGTSQDSMSENDISVDQFELPVSSRDLISIEVRS
;
A
#
# COMPACT_ATOMS: atom_id res chain seq x y z
N MET A 1 8.23 -4.67 -18.83
CA MET A 1 9.12 -5.58 -18.09
C MET A 1 10.13 -4.69 -17.38
N LYS A 2 9.80 -4.24 -16.16
CA LYS A 2 10.63 -3.25 -15.45
C LYS A 2 11.68 -3.98 -14.62
N SER A 3 12.93 -3.65 -14.88
CA SER A 3 14.14 -4.14 -14.22
C SER A 3 14.62 -3.00 -13.36
N LEU A 4 14.48 -3.08 -12.03
CA LEU A 4 15.01 -2.08 -11.11
C LEU A 4 15.42 -2.76 -9.81
N VAL A 5 16.64 -3.29 -9.74
CA VAL A 5 17.35 -3.46 -8.46
C VAL A 5 18.86 -3.39 -8.73
N SER A 6 19.45 -2.22 -8.46
CA SER A 6 20.89 -1.98 -8.44
C SER A 6 21.27 -1.53 -7.03
N SER A 7 21.38 -2.49 -6.12
CA SER A 7 22.30 -2.51 -4.97
C SER A 7 21.95 -3.69 -4.08
N PHE A 8 22.70 -4.78 -4.22
CA PHE A 8 22.74 -5.82 -3.19
C PHE A 8 23.86 -5.44 -2.24
N ASP A 9 23.52 -4.99 -1.03
CA ASP A 9 24.46 -5.01 0.08
C ASP A 9 24.60 -6.47 0.52
N VAL A 10 25.52 -7.19 -0.13
CA VAL A 10 25.88 -8.56 0.25
C VAL A 10 26.68 -8.46 1.54
N LYS A 11 25.98 -8.41 2.67
CA LYS A 11 26.57 -8.84 3.94
C LYS A 11 26.77 -10.34 3.84
N THR A 12 28.01 -10.74 3.58
CA THR A 12 28.52 -12.09 3.80
C THR A 12 28.25 -12.45 5.26
N LEU A 13 27.13 -13.11 5.54
CA LEU A 13 26.90 -13.74 6.83
C LEU A 13 27.56 -15.10 6.76
N GLU A 14 28.76 -15.16 7.35
CA GLU A 14 29.44 -16.40 7.68
C GLU A 14 28.52 -17.30 8.53
N GLU A 15 28.47 -18.55 8.09
CA GLU A 15 28.17 -19.79 8.82
C GLU A 15 27.47 -19.66 10.19
N THR A 16 26.22 -20.11 10.26
CA THR A 16 25.84 -21.32 11.03
C THR A 16 24.32 -21.54 10.95
N CYS A 17 23.90 -22.70 10.43
CA CYS A 17 22.54 -23.18 10.62
C CYS A 17 22.56 -24.70 10.85
N PRO A 18 22.09 -25.22 12.00
CA PRO A 18 21.89 -26.63 12.17
C PRO A 18 20.56 -27.04 11.54
N PHE A 19 20.69 -27.75 10.43
CA PHE A 19 19.82 -28.80 9.86
C PHE A 19 18.43 -29.01 10.50
N HIS A 20 17.37 -28.73 9.72
CA HIS A 20 16.07 -29.38 9.86
C HIS A 20 15.63 -29.96 8.49
N PRO A 21 15.17 -31.23 8.41
CA PRO A 21 15.00 -31.93 7.16
C PRO A 21 13.56 -31.81 6.69
N ASP A 22 13.28 -30.87 5.79
CA ASP A 22 12.14 -30.90 4.85
C ASP A 22 12.26 -29.75 3.84
N THR A 23 13.41 -29.67 3.16
CA THR A 23 13.60 -28.75 2.05
C THR A 23 14.12 -29.53 0.85
N HIS A 24 13.30 -29.66 -0.19
CA HIS A 24 13.77 -30.08 -1.49
C HIS A 24 14.97 -29.21 -1.87
N LEU A 25 16.15 -29.83 -1.96
CA LEU A 25 17.39 -29.16 -2.36
C LEU A 25 17.14 -28.50 -3.71
N ILE A 26 17.20 -27.17 -3.73
CA ILE A 26 17.11 -26.41 -4.97
C ILE A 26 18.47 -26.57 -5.63
N GLN A 27 18.51 -27.28 -6.76
CA GLN A 27 19.77 -27.61 -7.44
C GLN A 27 19.88 -26.80 -8.72
N SER A 28 21.10 -26.32 -9.00
CA SER A 28 21.45 -25.80 -10.33
C SER A 28 21.32 -26.90 -11.38
N LYS A 29 21.22 -26.54 -12.67
CA LYS A 29 21.32 -27.49 -13.81
C LYS A 29 22.61 -28.34 -13.81
N TYR A 30 23.57 -28.01 -12.95
CA TYR A 30 24.84 -28.72 -12.74
C TYR A 30 24.93 -29.44 -11.38
N GLY A 31 23.82 -29.60 -10.63
CA GLY A 31 23.78 -30.37 -9.38
C GLY A 31 24.34 -29.66 -8.13
N ASN A 32 24.74 -28.39 -8.24
CA ASN A 32 25.18 -27.61 -7.09
C ASN A 32 23.98 -27.19 -6.23
N ALA A 33 24.11 -27.33 -4.90
CA ALA A 33 23.11 -26.87 -3.94
C ALA A 33 23.00 -25.35 -3.96
N LEU A 34 21.78 -24.84 -4.04
CA LEU A 34 21.46 -23.41 -4.02
C LEU A 34 20.91 -23.03 -2.65
N ALA A 35 21.36 -21.90 -2.13
CA ALA A 35 20.81 -21.26 -0.94
C ALA A 35 19.73 -20.24 -1.34
N ARG A 36 18.75 -20.02 -0.46
CA ARG A 36 17.81 -18.89 -0.54
C ARG A 36 18.20 -17.86 0.51
N GLY A 37 18.26 -16.60 0.12
CA GLY A 37 18.37 -15.47 1.03
C GLY A 37 17.22 -14.50 0.78
N THR A 38 16.67 -13.94 1.85
CA THR A 38 15.72 -12.82 1.78
C THR A 38 16.48 -11.53 2.07
N VAL A 39 16.26 -10.51 1.25
CA VAL A 39 16.84 -9.19 1.42
C VAL A 39 15.77 -8.14 1.14
N GLN A 40 15.92 -6.96 1.75
CA GLN A 40 15.06 -5.83 1.41
C GLN A 40 15.50 -5.25 0.06
N ALA A 41 14.56 -5.14 -0.88
CA ALA A 41 14.77 -4.50 -2.15
C ALA A 41 14.26 -3.05 -2.07
N LYS A 42 15.03 -2.11 -2.63
CA LYS A 42 14.65 -0.70 -2.73
C LYS A 42 14.74 -0.26 -4.18
N SER A 43 13.69 0.39 -4.67
CA SER A 43 13.70 1.00 -6.01
C SER A 43 14.67 2.18 -6.05
N MET A 44 15.36 2.34 -7.18
CA MET A 44 16.17 3.53 -7.44
C MET A 44 15.35 4.69 -8.01
N GLU A 45 14.23 4.37 -8.66
CA GLU A 45 13.29 5.35 -9.19
C GLU A 45 12.12 5.54 -8.23
N ALA A 46 11.68 6.79 -8.10
CA ALA A 46 10.48 7.15 -7.37
C ALA A 46 9.27 7.13 -8.32
N GLY A 47 8.11 6.73 -7.80
CA GLY A 47 6.87 6.76 -8.55
C GLY A 47 5.92 5.64 -8.13
N TYR A 48 4.63 5.87 -8.37
CA TYR A 48 3.61 4.84 -8.16
C TYR A 48 3.85 3.61 -9.05
N ALA A 49 4.43 3.84 -10.23
CA ALA A 49 4.69 2.79 -11.21
C ALA A 49 5.80 1.79 -10.81
N GLU A 50 6.46 2.00 -9.65
CA GLU A 50 7.43 1.10 -9.06
C GLU A 50 6.84 0.18 -7.98
N ASN A 51 5.59 0.41 -7.59
CA ASN A 51 4.87 -0.56 -6.77
C ASN A 51 4.53 -1.77 -7.63
N VAL A 52 4.95 -2.95 -7.19
CA VAL A 52 4.74 -4.20 -7.90
C VAL A 52 4.13 -5.26 -6.99
N MET A 53 3.25 -6.08 -7.55
CA MET A 53 2.62 -7.18 -6.83
C MET A 53 3.63 -8.28 -6.47
N PRO A 54 3.29 -9.18 -5.53
CA PRO A 54 4.06 -10.40 -5.29
C PRO A 54 4.39 -11.14 -6.60
N ASN A 55 5.56 -11.76 -6.64
CA ASN A 55 6.06 -12.58 -7.75
C ASN A 55 6.20 -11.86 -9.10
N THR A 56 6.35 -10.53 -9.09
CA THR A 56 6.49 -9.74 -10.33
C THR A 56 7.95 -9.34 -10.62
N ILE A 57 8.80 -9.24 -9.59
CA ILE A 57 10.23 -8.94 -9.75
C ILE A 57 10.97 -10.23 -10.12
N ILE A 58 11.05 -10.53 -11.41
CA ILE A 58 11.65 -11.78 -11.91
C ILE A 58 13.01 -11.60 -12.60
N VAL A 59 13.42 -10.35 -12.87
CA VAL A 59 14.69 -10.04 -13.55
C VAL A 59 15.57 -9.22 -12.60
N ALA A 60 16.80 -9.70 -12.37
CA ALA A 60 17.84 -8.93 -11.70
C ALA A 60 18.65 -8.15 -12.75
N GLU A 61 18.85 -6.86 -12.50
CA GLU A 61 19.55 -5.96 -13.43
C GLU A 61 21.07 -6.22 -13.43
N ASN A 62 21.65 -6.41 -12.25
CA ASN A 62 23.06 -6.75 -12.08
C ASN A 62 23.22 -8.16 -11.52
N VAL A 63 23.43 -9.13 -12.43
CA VAL A 63 23.64 -10.53 -12.06
C VAL A 63 25.11 -10.73 -11.67
N VAL A 64 25.37 -10.88 -10.37
CA VAL A 64 26.67 -11.39 -9.89
C VAL A 64 26.72 -12.90 -10.13
N GLY A 65 27.90 -13.43 -10.51
CA GLY A 65 28.06 -14.87 -10.76
C GLY A 65 27.60 -15.71 -9.58
N GLY A 66 26.76 -16.72 -9.85
CA GLY A 66 26.13 -17.56 -8.81
C GLY A 66 24.69 -17.17 -8.46
N PHE A 67 24.14 -16.12 -9.07
CA PHE A 67 22.74 -15.73 -8.93
C PHE A 67 21.86 -16.41 -10.00
N TYR A 68 20.78 -17.07 -9.58
CA TYR A 68 19.96 -17.90 -10.47
C TYR A 68 18.57 -17.34 -10.74
N ALA A 69 17.89 -16.84 -9.71
CA ALA A 69 16.55 -16.30 -9.82
C ALA A 69 16.29 -15.31 -8.68
N VAL A 70 15.47 -14.30 -8.95
CA VAL A 70 14.91 -13.37 -7.96
C VAL A 70 13.39 -13.44 -8.05
N THR A 71 12.73 -13.32 -6.90
CA THR A 71 11.30 -13.09 -6.80
C THR A 71 11.02 -12.30 -5.53
N ASN A 72 9.95 -11.52 -5.52
CA ASN A 72 9.44 -10.86 -4.33
C ASN A 72 8.25 -11.66 -3.78
N LEU A 73 8.32 -12.07 -2.51
CA LEU A 73 7.21 -12.79 -1.85
C LEU A 73 6.05 -11.85 -1.49
N ASP A 74 6.38 -10.62 -1.11
CA ASP A 74 5.43 -9.56 -0.78
C ASP A 74 5.44 -8.47 -1.85
N SER A 75 4.38 -7.66 -1.91
CA SER A 75 4.32 -6.51 -2.81
C SER A 75 5.39 -5.48 -2.46
N ALA A 76 6.05 -4.92 -3.48
CA ALA A 76 6.80 -3.69 -3.30
C ALA A 76 5.80 -2.54 -3.17
N THR A 77 5.88 -1.81 -2.06
CA THR A 77 4.97 -0.71 -1.72
C THR A 77 5.76 0.53 -1.28
N GLY A 78 5.11 1.68 -1.22
CA GLY A 78 5.72 2.94 -0.77
C GLY A 78 6.22 3.86 -1.88
N GLY A 79 6.21 3.41 -3.14
CA GLY A 79 6.40 4.29 -4.29
C GLY A 79 5.19 5.20 -4.47
N SER A 80 5.41 6.52 -4.47
CA SER A 80 4.40 7.50 -4.90
C SER A 80 5.01 8.42 -5.94
N ASP A 81 4.15 8.97 -6.80
CA ASP A 81 4.57 10.07 -7.67
C ASP A 81 4.91 11.31 -6.83
N ALA A 82 5.64 12.24 -7.45
CA ALA A 82 5.92 13.53 -6.84
C ALA A 82 4.62 14.23 -6.47
N GLU A 83 4.56 14.72 -5.23
CA GLU A 83 3.39 15.41 -4.69
C GLU A 83 3.09 16.67 -5.51
N THR A 84 1.82 16.86 -5.87
CA THR A 84 1.35 18.06 -6.58
C THR A 84 1.14 19.22 -5.60
N ASP A 85 1.18 20.47 -6.08
CA ASP A 85 0.95 21.67 -5.25
C ASP A 85 -0.38 21.62 -4.46
N GLU A 86 -1.42 21.02 -5.04
CA GLU A 86 -2.72 20.87 -4.39
C GLU A 86 -2.68 19.84 -3.25
N GLN A 87 -2.05 18.68 -3.49
CA GLN A 87 -1.81 17.66 -2.47
C GLN A 87 -0.95 18.21 -1.33
N LEU A 88 0.12 18.94 -1.65
CA LEU A 88 0.98 19.61 -0.67
C LEU A 88 0.19 20.60 0.19
N ARG A 89 -0.65 21.43 -0.44
CA ARG A 89 -1.52 22.38 0.27
C ARG A 89 -2.45 21.64 1.22
N ASN A 90 -3.10 20.58 0.76
CA ASN A 90 -4.00 19.77 1.58
C ASN A 90 -3.25 19.12 2.75
N ARG A 91 -2.06 18.55 2.53
CA ARG A 91 -1.22 18.00 3.59
C ARG A 91 -0.84 19.06 4.62
N ILE A 92 -0.42 20.25 4.18
CA ILE A 92 -0.09 21.37 5.10
C ILE A 92 -1.32 21.78 5.91
N LEU A 93 -2.51 21.86 5.30
CA LEU A 93 -3.74 22.19 6.01
C LEU A 93 -4.08 21.13 7.07
N VAL A 94 -3.95 19.84 6.75
CA VAL A 94 -4.18 18.75 7.71
C VAL A 94 -3.14 18.79 8.84
N ASN A 95 -1.86 18.96 8.52
CA ASN A 95 -0.77 19.02 9.49
C ASN A 95 -0.91 20.24 10.43
N ASN A 96 -1.33 21.39 9.89
CA ASN A 96 -1.59 22.58 10.70
C ASN A 96 -2.80 22.42 11.64
N ARG A 97 -3.79 21.59 11.27
CA ARG A 97 -4.95 21.30 12.12
C ARG A 97 -4.62 20.29 13.23
N HIS A 98 -3.67 19.40 13.00
CA HIS A 98 -3.26 18.35 13.92
C HIS A 98 -1.75 18.30 14.07
N VAL A 99 -1.20 19.19 14.90
CA VAL A 99 0.25 19.19 15.18
C VAL A 99 0.68 17.82 15.73
N PRO A 100 1.79 17.25 15.22
CA PRO A 100 2.39 16.04 15.79
C PRO A 100 2.51 16.15 17.31
N SER A 101 1.82 15.26 18.02
CA SER A 101 1.71 15.28 19.48
C SER A 101 1.38 13.88 19.99
N GLU A 102 1.46 13.69 21.31
CA GLU A 102 1.14 12.41 21.97
C GLU A 102 -0.37 12.09 21.99
N THR A 103 -1.21 12.98 21.47
CA THR A 103 -2.64 12.72 21.32
C THR A 103 -2.88 11.72 20.18
N LYS A 104 -4.00 10.99 20.22
CA LYS A 104 -4.36 10.04 19.15
C LYS A 104 -4.23 10.64 17.74
N SER A 105 -4.81 11.82 17.51
CA SER A 105 -4.73 12.50 16.21
C SER A 105 -3.34 13.06 15.90
N GLY A 106 -2.56 13.41 16.94
CA GLY A 106 -1.17 13.82 16.81
C GLY A 106 -0.26 12.68 16.35
N ILE A 107 -0.44 11.49 16.91
CA ILE A 107 0.28 10.27 16.51
C ILE A 107 -0.08 9.92 15.06
N GLU A 108 -1.37 9.88 14.71
CA GLU A 108 -1.82 9.65 13.33
C GLU A 108 -1.19 10.66 12.36
N THR A 109 -1.08 11.93 12.75
CA THR A 109 -0.46 12.95 11.90
C THR A 109 1.06 12.81 11.81
N ALA A 110 1.73 12.43 12.90
CA ALA A 110 3.16 12.15 12.90
C ALA A 110 3.50 10.99 11.95
N ILE A 111 2.72 9.91 11.98
CA ILE A 111 2.89 8.76 11.10
C ILE A 111 2.58 9.13 9.64
N LYS A 112 1.53 9.91 9.37
CA LYS A 112 1.21 10.40 8.01
C LYS A 112 2.29 11.32 7.41
N ASN A 113 3.12 11.95 8.23
CA ASN A 113 4.21 12.80 7.75
C ASN A 113 5.45 11.99 7.29
N ILE A 114 5.51 10.69 7.57
CA ILE A 114 6.58 9.80 7.11
C ILE A 114 6.47 9.63 5.59
N ALA A 115 7.61 9.66 4.90
CA ALA A 115 7.65 9.46 3.45
C ALA A 115 7.15 8.06 3.08
N GLY A 116 6.21 7.99 2.13
CA GLY A 116 5.62 6.73 1.65
C GLY A 116 4.44 6.22 2.47
N VAL A 117 4.10 6.83 3.60
CA VAL A 117 2.85 6.54 4.31
C VAL A 117 1.68 7.19 3.57
N THR A 118 0.67 6.39 3.24
CA THR A 118 -0.55 6.86 2.58
C THR A 118 -1.61 7.27 3.59
N ASP A 119 -1.85 6.41 4.59
CA ASP A 119 -2.82 6.66 5.65
C ASP A 119 -2.44 5.89 6.93
N SER A 120 -2.94 6.36 8.06
CA SER A 120 -2.74 5.70 9.35
C SER A 120 -3.92 5.95 10.28
N ARG A 121 -4.28 4.94 11.05
CA ARG A 121 -5.38 5.01 12.02
C ARG A 121 -4.97 4.35 13.33
N LEU A 122 -5.19 5.06 14.43
CA LEU A 122 -4.87 4.57 15.77
C LEU A 122 -6.16 4.26 16.54
N ILE A 123 -6.29 3.05 17.06
CA ILE A 123 -7.35 2.67 18.00
C ILE A 123 -6.72 2.57 19.38
N ALA A 124 -7.23 3.39 20.31
CA ALA A 124 -6.80 3.37 21.70
C ALA A 124 -7.95 2.85 22.57
N ASN A 125 -7.78 1.66 23.15
CA ASN A 125 -8.71 1.11 24.11
C ASN A 125 -8.33 1.56 25.53
N ASN A 126 -8.96 2.63 26.00
CA ASN A 126 -8.77 3.12 27.37
C ASN A 126 -9.66 2.40 28.40
N THR A 127 -10.48 1.44 27.98
CA THR A 127 -11.35 0.70 28.90
C THR A 127 -10.59 -0.45 29.59
N MET A 128 -11.22 -1.04 30.60
CA MET A 128 -10.70 -2.22 31.31
C MET A 128 -11.25 -3.53 30.73
N GLN A 129 -11.83 -3.49 29.53
CA GLN A 129 -12.38 -4.64 28.80
C GLN A 129 -11.82 -4.66 27.38
N ASP A 130 -11.92 -5.81 26.72
CA ASP A 130 -11.57 -5.90 25.29
C ASP A 130 -12.54 -5.05 24.47
N ASP A 131 -12.05 -4.40 23.42
CA ASP A 131 -12.90 -3.60 22.53
C ASP A 131 -13.64 -4.46 21.48
N SER A 132 -14.53 -3.83 20.72
CA SER A 132 -15.28 -4.49 19.63
C SER A 132 -14.39 -5.04 18.51
N TYR A 133 -13.12 -4.65 18.48
CA TYR A 133 -12.14 -5.04 17.49
C TYR A 133 -11.16 -6.11 18.04
N GLY A 134 -11.39 -6.60 19.27
CA GLY A 134 -10.59 -7.63 19.92
C GLY A 134 -9.29 -7.10 20.55
N ASN A 135 -9.14 -5.79 20.74
CA ASN A 135 -7.96 -5.20 21.36
C ASN A 135 -8.05 -5.30 22.89
N PRO A 136 -6.98 -5.77 23.57
CA PRO A 136 -6.96 -5.94 25.02
C PRO A 136 -7.13 -4.61 25.78
N PRO A 137 -7.47 -4.64 27.08
CA PRO A 137 -7.61 -3.43 27.89
C PRO A 137 -6.30 -2.63 27.95
N LYS A 138 -6.42 -1.30 27.99
CA LYS A 138 -5.27 -0.37 28.07
C LYS A 138 -4.24 -0.54 26.93
N SER A 139 -4.73 -0.87 25.74
CA SER A 139 -3.88 -1.05 24.56
C SER A 139 -4.10 0.01 23.48
N CYS A 140 -3.08 0.17 22.65
CA CYS A 140 -3.08 0.98 21.44
C CYS A 140 -2.75 0.09 20.23
N HIS A 141 -3.62 0.10 19.23
CA HIS A 141 -3.44 -0.64 17.99
C HIS A 141 -3.36 0.36 16.84
N LEU A 142 -2.18 0.42 16.20
CA LEU A 142 -1.91 1.29 15.07
C LEU A 142 -2.03 0.48 13.76
N TYR A 143 -2.84 0.97 12.82
CA TYR A 143 -2.92 0.47 11.45
C TYR A 143 -2.28 1.47 10.50
N VAL A 144 -1.32 1.02 9.69
CA VAL A 144 -0.60 1.89 8.74
C VAL A 144 -0.59 1.29 7.33
N ILE A 145 -0.72 2.15 6.32
CA ILE A 145 -0.57 1.80 4.91
C ILE A 145 0.64 2.52 4.32
N GLY A 146 1.58 1.76 3.76
CA GLY A 146 2.82 2.29 3.17
C GLY A 146 3.84 2.76 4.19
N GLY A 147 5.01 3.23 3.73
CA GLY A 147 6.13 3.66 4.57
C GLY A 147 6.98 2.51 5.11
N ASP A 148 8.14 2.84 5.67
CA ASP A 148 9.10 1.86 6.21
C ASP A 148 8.76 1.44 7.65
N ASP A 149 8.87 0.15 7.96
CA ASP A 149 8.51 -0.40 9.28
C ASP A 149 9.36 0.19 10.42
N THR A 150 10.65 0.44 10.18
CA THR A 150 11.55 0.96 11.21
C THR A 150 11.32 2.44 11.47
N GLU A 151 11.03 3.22 10.42
CA GLU A 151 10.69 4.63 10.54
C GLU A 151 9.33 4.83 11.24
N ILE A 152 8.35 3.98 10.90
CA ILE A 152 7.03 3.95 11.56
C ILE A 152 7.18 3.61 13.04
N ALA A 153 7.89 2.52 13.37
CA ALA A 153 8.06 2.08 14.75
C ALA A 153 8.79 3.15 15.59
N THR A 154 9.83 3.77 15.04
CA THR A 154 10.59 4.82 15.73
C THR A 154 9.75 6.07 15.97
N THR A 155 9.02 6.53 14.96
CA THR A 155 8.12 7.68 15.08
C THR A 155 6.98 7.38 16.05
N TYR A 156 6.43 6.17 16.00
CA TYR A 156 5.38 5.75 16.91
C TYR A 156 5.89 5.75 18.36
N PHE A 157 7.08 5.18 18.63
CA PHE A 157 7.71 5.20 19.94
C PHE A 157 7.92 6.62 20.48
N ASN A 158 8.41 7.54 19.66
CA ASN A 158 8.69 8.92 20.06
C ASN A 158 7.45 9.71 20.48
N HIS A 159 6.27 9.35 19.96
CA HIS A 159 5.01 9.98 20.28
C HIS A 159 4.12 9.12 21.20
N LEU A 160 4.61 7.96 21.63
CA LEU A 160 3.86 7.02 22.46
C LEU A 160 3.83 7.49 23.92
N THR A 161 2.66 7.41 24.54
CA THR A 161 2.54 7.71 25.98
C THR A 161 3.15 6.57 26.82
N PRO A 162 3.90 6.86 27.90
CA PRO A 162 4.70 5.88 28.67
C PRO A 162 3.99 4.65 29.27
N VAL A 163 2.65 4.59 29.23
CA VAL A 163 1.83 3.53 29.86
C VAL A 163 1.13 2.64 28.83
N SER A 164 1.28 2.92 27.54
CA SER A 164 0.48 2.25 26.52
C SER A 164 1.10 0.93 26.05
N THR A 165 0.27 -0.14 26.06
CA THR A 165 0.65 -1.43 25.48
C THR A 165 0.35 -1.40 23.99
N THR A 166 1.35 -1.64 23.14
CA THR A 166 1.15 -1.68 21.67
C THR A 166 0.74 -3.07 21.22
N VAL A 167 -0.23 -3.15 20.30
CA VAL A 167 -0.75 -4.40 19.74
C VAL A 167 -0.61 -4.39 18.22
N GLY A 168 -0.28 -5.55 17.66
CA GLY A 168 -0.09 -5.77 16.23
C GLY A 168 0.69 -7.04 15.94
N LYS A 169 0.72 -7.44 14.67
CA LYS A 169 1.44 -8.59 14.13
C LYS A 169 2.88 -8.24 13.79
N ILE A 170 3.13 -7.01 13.35
CA ILE A 170 4.50 -6.54 13.10
C ILE A 170 5.09 -6.12 14.42
N SER A 171 6.28 -6.65 14.72
CA SER A 171 7.06 -6.29 15.89
C SER A 171 8.43 -5.78 15.45
N VAL A 172 8.75 -4.56 15.86
CA VAL A 172 10.02 -3.90 15.56
C VAL A 172 10.66 -3.44 16.87
N GLU A 173 11.95 -3.74 17.04
CA GLU A 173 12.73 -3.25 18.16
C GLU A 173 13.28 -1.86 17.85
N VAL A 174 12.94 -0.89 18.70
CA VAL A 174 13.43 0.50 18.63
C VAL A 174 14.35 0.73 19.83
N LEU A 175 15.44 1.48 19.62
CA LEU A 175 16.35 1.84 20.70
C LEU A 175 15.91 3.15 21.36
N ASP A 176 15.72 3.10 22.67
CA ASP A 176 15.52 4.29 23.50
C ASP A 176 16.81 5.12 23.59
N ILE A 177 16.74 6.36 24.10
CA ILE A 177 17.88 7.26 24.33
C ILE A 177 18.99 6.60 25.15
N ALA A 178 18.65 5.65 26.02
CA ALA A 178 19.58 4.87 26.84
C ALA A 178 20.12 3.61 26.12
N LYS A 179 19.88 3.46 24.81
CA LYS A 179 20.19 2.27 23.98
C LYS A 179 19.55 0.98 24.48
N LYS A 180 18.43 1.09 25.18
CA LYS A 180 17.64 -0.08 25.58
C LYS A 180 16.67 -0.42 24.45
N PRO A 181 16.59 -1.69 24.03
CA PRO A 181 15.59 -2.11 23.05
C PRO A 181 14.20 -2.06 23.69
N VAL A 182 13.27 -1.44 22.97
CA VAL A 182 11.84 -1.40 23.28
C VAL A 182 11.10 -2.02 22.09
N GLU A 183 10.26 -3.01 22.37
CA GLU A 183 9.44 -3.66 21.35
C GLU A 183 8.21 -2.82 21.06
N ILE A 184 8.00 -2.47 19.78
CA ILE A 184 6.83 -1.73 19.31
C ILE A 184 6.07 -2.58 18.30
N LYS A 185 4.75 -2.67 18.51
CA LYS A 185 3.85 -3.48 17.68
C LYS A 185 2.83 -2.61 16.94
N PHE A 186 2.61 -2.93 15.68
CA PHE A 186 1.58 -2.33 14.85
C PHE A 186 1.12 -3.31 13.76
N ASP A 187 0.04 -2.98 13.07
CA ASP A 187 -0.48 -3.74 11.94
C ASP A 187 -0.42 -2.94 10.65
N ARG A 188 -0.26 -3.66 9.54
CA ARG A 188 -0.50 -3.12 8.21
C ARG A 188 -1.99 -3.19 7.92
N ALA A 189 -2.56 -2.08 7.48
CA ALA A 189 -3.94 -2.09 7.05
C ALA A 189 -4.10 -2.89 5.75
N LYS A 190 -5.26 -3.52 5.59
CA LYS A 190 -5.54 -4.36 4.43
C LYS A 190 -6.04 -3.49 3.28
N THR A 191 -5.60 -3.79 2.07
CA THR A 191 -6.11 -3.17 0.85
C THR A 191 -7.19 -4.04 0.24
N VAL A 192 -8.34 -3.45 -0.08
CA VAL A 192 -9.43 -4.12 -0.79
C VAL A 192 -9.37 -3.71 -2.26
N PRO A 193 -9.09 -4.64 -3.20
CA PRO A 193 -9.08 -4.31 -4.62
C PRO A 193 -10.50 -3.98 -5.10
N ILE A 194 -10.67 -2.85 -5.77
CA ILE A 194 -11.93 -2.44 -6.38
C ILE A 194 -11.84 -2.60 -7.89
N TYR A 195 -12.69 -3.46 -8.42
CA TYR A 195 -12.90 -3.70 -9.85
C TYR A 195 -13.97 -2.74 -10.36
N ILE A 196 -13.68 -2.08 -11.48
CA ILE A 196 -14.58 -1.10 -12.08
C ILE A 196 -14.74 -1.47 -13.55
N ASP A 197 -15.99 -1.73 -13.95
CA ASP A 197 -16.34 -1.96 -15.34
C ASP A 197 -17.15 -0.77 -15.85
N VAL A 198 -16.66 -0.13 -16.91
CA VAL A 198 -17.25 1.06 -17.49
C VAL A 198 -17.62 0.78 -18.94
N VAL A 199 -18.90 0.78 -19.24
CA VAL A 199 -19.41 0.70 -20.62
C VAL A 199 -19.81 2.11 -21.06
N LEU A 200 -19.12 2.63 -22.07
CA LEU A 200 -19.35 3.95 -22.65
C LEU A 200 -20.16 3.81 -23.93
N THR A 201 -21.21 4.61 -24.09
CA THR A 201 -21.84 4.87 -25.39
C THR A 201 -21.38 6.23 -25.89
N VAL A 202 -20.75 6.27 -27.06
CA VAL A 202 -20.05 7.46 -27.55
C VAL A 202 -20.60 7.97 -28.87
N ASP A 203 -20.30 9.22 -29.19
CA ASP A 203 -20.46 9.78 -30.53
C ASP A 203 -19.11 9.76 -31.25
N ASP A 204 -19.00 8.91 -32.27
CA ASP A 204 -17.76 8.69 -33.03
C ASP A 204 -17.19 9.97 -33.66
N THR A 205 -18.01 11.03 -33.82
CA THR A 205 -17.56 12.29 -34.41
C THR A 205 -16.84 13.21 -33.44
N GLN A 206 -17.01 13.00 -32.13
CA GLN A 206 -16.46 13.85 -31.07
C GLN A 206 -15.59 13.08 -30.07
N PHE A 207 -15.66 11.75 -30.09
CA PHE A 207 -14.93 10.88 -29.18
C PHE A 207 -13.58 10.47 -29.77
N ASN A 208 -12.50 10.71 -29.03
CA ASN A 208 -11.16 10.24 -29.40
C ASN A 208 -10.89 8.88 -28.76
N ALA A 209 -11.07 7.81 -29.53
CA ALA A 209 -10.92 6.43 -29.06
C ALA A 209 -9.50 6.08 -28.58
N ASP A 210 -8.47 6.80 -29.02
CA ASP A 210 -7.07 6.50 -28.67
C ASP A 210 -6.67 7.09 -27.31
N SER A 211 -7.17 8.28 -26.96
CA SER A 211 -6.76 8.99 -25.73
C SER A 211 -7.83 9.03 -24.64
N ALA A 212 -9.11 8.89 -25.00
CA ALA A 212 -10.21 9.03 -24.05
C ALA A 212 -10.24 7.92 -22.98
N PRO A 213 -10.08 6.61 -23.31
CA PRO A 213 -10.14 5.56 -22.30
C PRO A 213 -9.04 5.69 -21.24
N GLU A 214 -7.81 5.99 -21.64
CA GLU A 214 -6.69 6.19 -20.71
C GLU A 214 -6.88 7.42 -19.82
N THR A 215 -7.48 8.49 -20.35
CA THR A 215 -7.81 9.69 -19.57
C THR A 215 -8.88 9.37 -18.51
N ILE A 216 -9.90 8.59 -18.87
CA ILE A 216 -10.96 8.17 -17.93
C ILE A 216 -10.36 7.30 -16.82
N LYS A 217 -9.53 6.30 -17.18
CA LYS A 217 -8.83 5.47 -16.18
C LYS A 217 -8.01 6.32 -15.21
N LYS A 218 -7.24 7.28 -15.74
CA LYS A 218 -6.45 8.19 -14.91
C LYS A 218 -7.32 9.00 -13.97
N ASN A 219 -8.44 9.55 -14.44
CA ASN A 219 -9.35 10.36 -13.62
C ASN A 219 -10.04 9.55 -12.53
N ILE A 220 -10.45 8.30 -12.83
CA ILE A 220 -11.00 7.37 -11.85
C ILE A 220 -9.95 7.03 -10.77
N LEU A 221 -8.72 6.75 -11.18
CA LEU A 221 -7.63 6.47 -10.23
C LEU A 221 -7.31 7.69 -9.35
N SER A 222 -7.30 8.90 -9.93
CA SER A 222 -7.14 10.13 -9.16
C SER A 222 -8.25 10.29 -8.11
N TYR A 223 -9.50 10.01 -8.47
CA TYR A 223 -10.61 10.04 -7.51
C TYR A 223 -10.42 9.03 -6.37
N LEU A 224 -10.09 7.78 -6.70
CA LEU A 224 -9.87 6.74 -5.68
C LEU A 224 -8.66 7.03 -4.79
N SER A 225 -7.63 7.71 -5.31
CA SER A 225 -6.46 8.11 -4.52
C SER A 225 -6.77 9.14 -3.42
N LEU A 226 -7.91 9.82 -3.49
CA LEU A 226 -8.38 10.74 -2.45
C LEU A 226 -9.09 10.01 -1.30
N LEU A 227 -9.43 8.73 -1.47
CA LEU A 227 -10.10 7.95 -0.43
C LEU A 227 -9.12 7.58 0.68
N THR A 228 -9.62 7.64 1.91
CA THR A 228 -8.89 7.26 3.13
C THR A 228 -9.40 5.93 3.67
N MET A 229 -8.70 5.34 4.63
CA MET A 229 -9.12 4.09 5.27
C MET A 229 -10.54 4.20 5.86
N GLY A 230 -11.40 3.24 5.52
CA GLY A 230 -12.80 3.23 5.91
C GLY A 230 -13.69 4.24 5.18
N SER A 231 -13.23 4.80 4.06
CA SER A 231 -14.06 5.62 3.18
C SER A 231 -14.83 4.72 2.21
N ASP A 232 -16.14 4.93 2.11
CA ASP A 232 -16.99 4.21 1.17
C ASP A 232 -16.71 4.63 -0.28
N VAL A 233 -16.75 3.67 -1.20
CA VAL A 233 -16.66 3.95 -2.64
C VAL A 233 -18.06 4.22 -3.17
N LEU A 234 -18.39 5.50 -3.31
CA LEU A 234 -19.68 5.95 -3.81
C LEU A 234 -19.78 5.78 -5.33
N PHE A 235 -20.73 4.95 -5.76
CA PHE A 235 -21.04 4.66 -7.15
C PHE A 235 -21.32 5.93 -7.96
N SER A 236 -22.12 6.83 -7.38
CA SER A 236 -22.53 8.07 -8.04
C SER A 236 -21.36 9.01 -8.37
N GLN A 237 -20.30 9.00 -7.57
CA GLN A 237 -19.15 9.91 -7.78
C GLN A 237 -18.24 9.47 -8.93
N LEU A 238 -18.32 8.20 -9.35
CA LEU A 238 -17.53 7.66 -10.46
C LEU A 238 -18.06 8.09 -11.84
N PHE A 239 -19.30 8.57 -11.94
CA PHE A 239 -19.81 9.14 -13.18
C PHE A 239 -19.11 10.46 -13.55
N ALA A 240 -18.74 11.29 -12.57
CA ALA A 240 -18.08 12.56 -12.83
C ALA A 240 -16.75 12.41 -13.61
N PRO A 241 -15.79 11.55 -13.21
CA PRO A 241 -14.59 11.30 -14.00
C PRO A 241 -14.88 10.60 -15.33
N ALA A 242 -15.94 9.79 -15.45
CA ALA A 242 -16.31 9.14 -16.71
C ALA A 242 -16.86 10.13 -17.76
N TYR A 243 -17.66 11.12 -17.35
CA TYR A 243 -18.19 12.17 -18.23
C TYR A 243 -17.20 13.31 -18.52
N SER A 244 -15.99 13.27 -17.95
CA SER A 244 -14.98 14.32 -18.14
C SER A 244 -14.48 14.44 -19.59
N VAL A 245 -14.71 13.42 -20.43
CA VAL A 245 -14.25 13.39 -21.83
C VAL A 245 -15.37 13.74 -22.80
N SER A 246 -15.05 14.54 -23.81
CA SER A 246 -15.98 14.93 -24.86
C SER A 246 -16.42 13.76 -25.74
N GLY A 247 -17.69 13.74 -26.13
CA GLY A 247 -18.26 12.71 -27.01
C GLY A 247 -18.90 11.52 -26.28
N VAL A 248 -18.97 11.52 -24.95
CA VAL A 248 -19.68 10.50 -24.18
C VAL A 248 -21.18 10.83 -24.10
N LYS A 249 -22.05 9.96 -24.62
CA LYS A 249 -23.52 10.10 -24.57
C LYS A 249 -24.11 9.41 -23.35
N ASN A 250 -23.61 8.23 -23.01
CA ASN A 250 -24.08 7.45 -21.89
C ASN A 250 -22.93 6.68 -21.25
N VAL A 251 -23.02 6.46 -19.94
CA VAL A 251 -22.05 5.69 -19.17
C VAL A 251 -22.82 4.70 -18.31
N GLN A 252 -22.44 3.42 -18.38
CA GLN A 252 -22.86 2.41 -17.42
C GLN A 252 -21.62 1.99 -16.63
N ILE A 253 -21.70 2.03 -15.30
CA ILE A 253 -20.61 1.64 -14.41
C ILE A 253 -21.08 0.45 -13.60
N LYS A 254 -20.18 -0.49 -13.29
CA LYS A 254 -20.37 -1.53 -12.28
C LYS A 254 -19.16 -1.60 -11.38
N LEU A 255 -19.39 -1.87 -10.10
CA LEU A 255 -18.36 -1.96 -9.08
C LEU A 255 -18.39 -3.32 -8.39
N GLY A 256 -17.22 -3.87 -8.12
CA GLY A 256 -17.09 -5.11 -7.35
C GLY A 256 -15.79 -5.17 -6.55
N THR A 257 -15.80 -5.94 -5.47
CA THR A 257 -14.58 -6.37 -4.78
C THR A 257 -13.91 -7.57 -5.46
N SER A 258 -14.58 -8.14 -6.47
CA SER A 258 -14.08 -9.20 -7.35
C SER A 258 -14.69 -9.03 -8.74
N GLN A 259 -13.98 -9.48 -9.78
CA GLN A 259 -14.43 -9.47 -11.18
C GLN A 259 -15.73 -10.28 -11.39
N ASP A 260 -15.99 -11.28 -10.55
CA ASP A 260 -17.20 -12.12 -10.62
C ASP A 260 -18.41 -11.52 -9.87
N SER A 261 -18.19 -10.45 -9.10
CA SER A 261 -19.14 -9.87 -8.16
C SER A 261 -19.29 -8.37 -8.40
N MET A 262 -19.76 -7.99 -9.58
CA MET A 262 -19.96 -6.58 -9.96
C MET A 262 -21.43 -6.17 -9.86
N SER A 263 -21.70 -5.04 -9.22
CA SER A 263 -23.05 -4.48 -9.02
C SER A 263 -23.08 -2.97 -9.16
N GLU A 264 -24.27 -2.40 -9.36
CA GLU A 264 -24.51 -0.95 -9.45
C GLU A 264 -24.82 -0.35 -8.07
N ASN A 265 -24.01 -0.73 -7.07
CA ASN A 265 -24.18 -0.28 -5.69
C ASN A 265 -22.88 0.30 -5.14
N ASP A 266 -23.01 1.12 -4.10
CA ASP A 266 -21.89 1.60 -3.31
C ASP A 266 -21.15 0.42 -2.66
N ILE A 267 -19.83 0.51 -2.58
CA ILE A 267 -19.01 -0.46 -1.86
C ILE A 267 -18.62 0.17 -0.52
N SER A 268 -19.18 -0.39 0.56
CA SER A 268 -18.72 -0.10 1.91
C SER A 268 -17.55 -0.98 2.27
N VAL A 269 -16.53 -0.36 2.85
CA VAL A 269 -15.27 -0.99 3.22
C VAL A 269 -15.10 -0.89 4.73
N ASP A 270 -14.46 -1.87 5.38
CA ASP A 270 -14.25 -1.81 6.82
C ASP A 270 -13.36 -0.62 7.22
N GLN A 271 -13.49 -0.19 8.46
CA GLN A 271 -12.82 1.00 9.00
C GLN A 271 -11.28 0.93 8.95
N PHE A 272 -10.72 -0.27 8.82
CA PHE A 272 -9.28 -0.56 8.74
C PHE A 272 -8.84 -1.04 7.36
N GLU A 273 -9.73 -0.97 6.38
CA GLU A 273 -9.48 -1.36 5.01
C GLU A 273 -9.42 -0.12 4.12
N LEU A 274 -8.50 -0.14 3.15
CA LEU A 274 -8.39 0.90 2.13
C LEU A 274 -8.86 0.34 0.79
N PRO A 275 -9.89 0.93 0.15
CA PRO A 275 -10.21 0.61 -1.22
C PRO A 275 -9.08 1.08 -2.14
N VAL A 276 -8.50 0.16 -2.90
CA VAL A 276 -7.45 0.47 -3.88
C VAL A 276 -7.87 -0.07 -5.24
N SER A 277 -7.63 0.70 -6.29
CA SER A 277 -7.77 0.22 -7.67
C SER A 277 -6.49 0.49 -8.46
N SER A 278 -6.33 -0.21 -9.57
CA SER A 278 -5.20 -0.06 -10.49
C SER A 278 -5.71 -0.09 -11.93
N ARG A 279 -4.86 0.31 -12.88
CA ARG A 279 -5.25 0.39 -14.30
C ARG A 279 -5.74 -0.95 -14.87
N ASP A 280 -5.23 -2.05 -14.34
CA ASP A 280 -5.58 -3.40 -14.79
C ASP A 280 -6.93 -3.88 -14.23
N LEU A 281 -7.42 -3.24 -13.16
CA LEU A 281 -8.71 -3.53 -12.53
C LEU A 281 -9.86 -2.70 -13.10
N ILE A 282 -9.56 -1.77 -14.04
CA ILE A 282 -10.54 -0.91 -14.70
C ILE A 282 -10.72 -1.38 -16.15
N SER A 283 -11.85 -2.03 -16.44
CA SER A 283 -12.26 -2.34 -17.80
C SER A 283 -13.09 -1.20 -18.39
N ILE A 284 -12.77 -0.81 -19.63
CA ILE A 284 -13.57 0.17 -20.38
C ILE A 284 -13.97 -0.47 -21.70
N GLU A 285 -15.28 -0.63 -21.91
CA GLU A 285 -15.87 -1.05 -23.17
C GLU A 285 -16.49 0.16 -23.87
N VAL A 286 -16.12 0.42 -25.12
CA VAL A 286 -16.68 1.52 -25.91
C VAL A 286 -17.67 0.95 -26.92
N ARG A 287 -18.89 1.48 -26.93
CA ARG A 287 -19.97 1.16 -27.87
C ARG A 287 -20.34 2.44 -28.66
N SER A 288 -20.40 2.32 -29.97
CA SER A 288 -20.89 3.35 -30.90
C SER A 288 -22.40 3.25 -31.10
#